data_AF-A0A8D8IDI0-F1
#
_entry.id   AF-A0A8D8IDI0-F1
#
_cell.length_a   1.000
_cell.length_b   1.000
_cell.length_c   1.000
_cell.angle_alpha   90.00
_cell.angle_beta   90.00
_cell.angle_gamma   90.00
#
_symmetry.space_group_name_H-M   'P 1'
#
loop_
_entity.id
_entity.type
_entity.pdbx_description
1 polymer ?
#
loop_
_entity_poly.entity_id
_entity_poly.type
_entity_poly.pdbx_seq_one_letter_code
_entity_poly.pdbx_strand_id
1 'polypeptide(L)'
;MACCDGQAASPFLCLYLSELITDKPRLSKVRAEELLDEWTRAGYFFPESNGTWILGVRTVAEFGQFLREKFEDKIHVCLLCKEATFYGVKCRHCPETFHTRCIKTYLQRLAVCPGCKEMWTVTVDGLKSEEKVNTDHSPASF
;
A
#
# COMPACT_ATOMS: atom_id res chain seq x y z
N MET A 1 7.96 -5.88 3.44
CA MET A 1 6.77 -5.00 3.51
C MET A 1 7.27 -3.57 3.49
N ALA A 2 7.35 -2.96 2.30
CA ALA A 2 7.75 -1.57 2.13
C ALA A 2 6.72 -0.64 2.76
N CYS A 3 7.16 0.12 3.76
CA CYS A 3 6.39 1.04 4.57
C CYS A 3 5.67 2.12 3.73
N CYS A 4 4.39 1.92 3.47
CA CYS A 4 3.44 2.94 3.87
C CYS A 4 2.86 2.44 5.18
N ASP A 5 2.72 3.29 6.19
CA ASP A 5 1.69 3.04 7.20
C ASP A 5 0.38 2.91 6.43
N GLY A 6 -0.02 1.67 6.18
CA GLY A 6 -1.26 1.37 5.50
C GLY A 6 -2.37 2.01 6.32
N GLN A 7 -3.44 2.44 5.66
CA GLN A 7 -4.68 2.74 6.35
C GLN A 7 -5.23 1.41 6.88
N ALA A 8 -4.68 0.99 8.02
CA ALA A 8 -4.95 -0.28 8.67
C ALA A 8 -5.88 -0.03 9.84
N ALA A 9 -6.96 -0.79 9.89
CA ALA A 9 -7.93 -0.75 10.97
C ALA A 9 -7.58 -1.84 12.00
N SER A 10 -7.42 -1.44 13.27
CA SER A 10 -7.22 -2.39 14.35
C SER A 10 -8.55 -3.00 14.81
N PRO A 11 -8.53 -4.24 15.35
CA PRO A 11 -9.74 -4.86 15.90
C PRO A 11 -10.44 -3.98 16.93
N PHE A 12 -9.66 -3.34 17.81
CA PHE A 12 -10.19 -2.43 18.82
C PHE A 12 -10.95 -1.25 18.18
N LEU A 13 -10.40 -0.65 17.12
CA LEU A 13 -11.06 0.43 16.42
C LEU A 13 -12.35 -0.05 15.74
N CYS A 14 -12.30 -1.17 15.02
CA CYS A 14 -13.47 -1.73 14.35
C CYS A 14 -14.63 -2.03 15.32
N LEU A 15 -14.33 -2.60 16.48
CA LEU A 15 -15.34 -2.92 17.49
C LEU A 15 -15.86 -1.68 18.22
N TYR A 16 -15.01 -0.68 18.47
CA TYR A 16 -15.46 0.60 19.03
C TYR A 16 -16.42 1.32 18.07
N LEU A 17 -16.13 1.30 16.76
CA LEU A 17 -16.98 1.92 15.75
C LEU A 17 -18.35 1.25 15.60
N SER A 18 -18.52 -0.01 16.01
CA SER A 18 -19.84 -0.65 16.06
C SER A 18 -20.83 0.10 16.98
N GLU A 19 -20.32 0.79 18.00
CA GLU A 19 -21.13 1.60 18.92
C GLU A 19 -21.64 2.90 18.26
N LEU A 20 -21.00 3.35 17.18
CA LEU A 20 -21.42 4.51 16.38
C LEU A 20 -22.48 4.17 15.33
N ILE A 21 -22.75 2.88 15.08
CA ILE A 21 -23.81 2.43 14.17
C ILE A 21 -25.13 2.53 14.94
N THR A 22 -25.86 3.63 14.72
CA THR A 22 -27.08 3.97 15.47
C THR A 22 -28.35 3.29 14.96
N ASP A 23 -28.28 2.61 13.83
CA ASP A 23 -29.42 1.96 13.21
C ASP A 23 -29.96 0.80 14.06
N LYS A 24 -31.28 0.58 13.98
CA LYS A 24 -31.96 -0.48 14.72
C LYS A 24 -32.18 -1.71 13.83
N PRO A 25 -31.91 -2.94 14.32
CA PRO A 25 -31.39 -3.28 15.66
C PRO A 25 -29.90 -2.93 15.79
N ARG A 26 -29.49 -2.56 17.02
CA ARG A 26 -28.09 -2.21 17.31
C ARG A 26 -27.17 -3.38 16.96
N LEU A 27 -26.06 -3.06 16.29
CA LEU A 27 -25.04 -4.05 15.98
C LEU A 27 -24.36 -4.50 17.29
N SER A 28 -24.42 -5.79 17.60
CA SER A 28 -23.69 -6.36 18.74
C SER A 28 -22.21 -6.54 18.39
N LYS A 29 -21.33 -6.55 19.40
CA LYS A 29 -19.89 -6.79 19.19
C LYS A 29 -19.62 -8.13 18.52
N VAL A 30 -20.31 -9.18 18.95
CA VAL A 30 -20.26 -10.52 18.34
C VAL A 30 -20.64 -10.46 16.86
N ARG A 31 -21.74 -9.76 16.51
CA ARG A 31 -22.14 -9.65 15.10
C ARG A 31 -21.14 -8.82 14.28
N ALA A 32 -20.53 -7.80 14.88
CA ALA A 32 -19.48 -7.03 14.22
C ALA A 32 -18.25 -7.89 13.90
N GLU A 33 -17.83 -8.77 14.81
CA GLU A 33 -16.74 -9.73 14.58
C GLU A 33 -17.08 -10.71 13.45
N GLU A 34 -18.29 -11.29 13.46
CA GLU A 34 -18.76 -12.16 12.38
C GLU A 34 -18.77 -11.45 11.02
N LEU A 35 -19.20 -10.18 10.97
CA LEU A 35 -19.21 -9.38 9.75
C LEU A 35 -17.80 -9.10 9.24
N LEU A 36 -16.84 -8.79 10.12
CA LEU A 36 -15.44 -8.60 9.71
C LEU A 36 -14.89 -9.86 9.03
N ASP A 37 -15.20 -11.04 9.58
CA ASP A 37 -14.82 -12.33 8.99
C ASP A 37 -15.53 -12.58 7.64
N GLU A 38 -16.84 -12.31 7.56
CA GLU A 38 -17.61 -12.43 6.32
C GLU A 38 -17.06 -11.52 5.21
N TRP A 39 -16.76 -10.26 5.53
CA TRP A 39 -16.26 -9.27 4.59
C TRP A 39 -14.80 -9.54 4.18
N THR A 40 -14.01 -10.05 5.11
CA THR A 40 -12.65 -10.55 4.81
C THR A 40 -12.72 -11.71 3.82
N ARG A 41 -13.58 -12.71 4.08
CA ARG A 41 -13.80 -13.85 3.14
C ARG A 41 -14.33 -13.39 1.78
N ALA A 42 -15.17 -12.36 1.75
CA ALA A 42 -15.70 -11.78 0.52
C ALA A 42 -14.68 -10.91 -0.25
N GLY A 43 -13.49 -10.66 0.31
CA GLY A 43 -12.40 -9.91 -0.31
C GLY A 43 -12.47 -8.40 -0.12
N TYR A 44 -13.37 -7.90 0.73
CA TYR A 44 -13.50 -6.47 1.05
C TYR A 44 -12.45 -5.98 2.04
N PHE A 45 -11.97 -6.86 2.91
CA PHE A 45 -10.84 -6.61 3.80
C PHE A 45 -9.74 -7.64 3.56
N PHE A 46 -8.50 -7.24 3.84
CA PHE A 46 -7.35 -8.13 3.81
C PHE A 46 -6.67 -8.11 5.18
N PRO A 47 -6.50 -9.28 5.83
CA PRO A 47 -5.88 -9.36 7.14
C PRO A 47 -4.36 -9.28 7.01
N GLU A 48 -3.74 -8.45 7.86
CA GLU A 48 -2.30 -8.34 7.98
C GLU A 48 -1.76 -9.26 9.09
N SER A 49 -0.46 -9.58 9.04
CA SER A 49 0.18 -10.50 9.99
C SER A 49 0.20 -10.01 11.44
N ASN A 50 0.02 -8.71 11.66
CA ASN A 50 -0.08 -8.05 12.97
C ASN A 50 -1.51 -8.02 13.52
N GLY A 51 -2.50 -8.62 12.83
CA GLY A 51 -3.90 -8.65 13.24
C GLY A 51 -4.70 -7.40 12.91
N THR A 52 -4.18 -6.47 12.09
CA THR A 52 -4.96 -5.37 11.52
C THR A 52 -5.58 -5.76 10.18
N TRP A 53 -6.58 -5.00 9.73
CA TRP A 53 -7.13 -5.14 8.38
C TRP A 53 -6.82 -3.93 7.55
N ILE A 54 -6.44 -4.17 6.30
CA ILE A 54 -6.44 -3.15 5.26
C ILE A 54 -7.63 -3.37 4.33
N LEU A 55 -7.93 -2.39 3.48
CA LEU A 55 -8.91 -2.60 2.42
C LEU A 55 -8.49 -3.82 1.57
N GLY A 56 -9.44 -4.57 1.05
CA GLY A 56 -9.18 -5.65 0.11
C GLY A 56 -9.19 -5.16 -1.33
N VAL A 57 -8.66 -5.99 -2.23
CA VAL A 57 -8.65 -5.69 -3.68
C VAL A 57 -10.04 -5.43 -4.24
N ARG A 58 -11.07 -6.11 -3.70
CA ARG A 58 -12.46 -5.94 -4.11
C ARG A 58 -12.98 -4.55 -3.75
N THR A 59 -12.64 -4.05 -2.56
CA THR A 59 -13.00 -2.69 -2.14
C THR A 59 -12.40 -1.64 -3.05
N VAL A 60 -11.13 -1.81 -3.41
CA VAL A 60 -10.46 -0.88 -4.33
C VAL A 60 -11.11 -0.91 -5.73
N ALA A 61 -11.48 -2.09 -6.21
CA ALA A 61 -12.11 -2.25 -7.53
C ALA A 61 -13.54 -1.68 -7.58
N GLU A 62 -14.36 -1.93 -6.55
CA GLU A 62 -15.77 -1.53 -6.51
C GLU A 62 -15.95 -0.08 -6.04
N PHE A 63 -15.16 0.37 -5.07
CA PHE A 63 -15.35 1.65 -4.38
C PHE A 63 -14.19 2.63 -4.55
N GLY A 64 -13.14 2.30 -5.31
CA GLY A 64 -11.94 3.11 -5.40
C GLY A 64 -12.19 4.55 -5.90
N GLN A 65 -13.09 4.72 -6.86
CA GLN A 65 -13.48 6.06 -7.34
C GLN A 65 -14.21 6.85 -6.25
N PHE A 66 -15.23 6.26 -5.63
CA PHE A 66 -15.98 6.89 -4.54
C PHE A 66 -15.07 7.31 -3.39
N LEU A 67 -14.15 6.43 -2.98
CA LEU A 67 -13.21 6.70 -1.89
C LEU A 67 -12.28 7.88 -2.22
N ARG A 68 -11.82 7.97 -3.47
CA ARG A 68 -11.00 9.10 -3.91
C ARG A 68 -11.77 10.42 -3.88
N GLU A 69 -12.99 10.43 -4.40
CA GLU A 69 -13.80 11.66 -4.49
C GLU A 69 -14.28 12.16 -3.12
N LYS A 70 -14.58 11.25 -2.19
CA LYS A 70 -15.09 11.62 -0.86
C LYS A 70 -14.02 11.85 0.20
N PHE A 71 -12.84 11.26 0.02
CA PHE A 71 -11.75 11.31 0.99
C PHE A 71 -10.45 11.75 0.31
N GLU A 72 -10.53 12.74 -0.58
CA GLU A 72 -9.39 13.24 -1.37
C GLU A 72 -8.21 13.67 -0.48
N ASP A 73 -8.50 14.21 0.71
CA ASP A 73 -7.49 14.62 1.70
C ASP A 73 -6.82 13.44 2.43
N LYS A 74 -7.39 12.23 2.33
CA LYS A 74 -6.89 11.00 2.97
C LYS A 74 -6.33 9.99 1.98
N ILE A 75 -6.70 10.08 0.70
CA ILE A 75 -6.26 9.12 -0.33
C ILE A 75 -5.04 9.67 -1.07
N HIS A 76 -3.94 8.94 -1.01
CA HIS A 76 -2.74 9.28 -1.75
C HIS A 76 -2.90 8.98 -3.25
N VAL A 77 -2.24 9.77 -4.10
CA VAL A 77 -2.22 9.57 -5.55
C VAL A 77 -0.80 9.23 -5.98
N CYS A 78 -0.66 8.22 -6.84
CA CYS A 78 0.64 7.84 -7.37
C CYS A 78 1.14 8.94 -8.32
N LEU A 79 2.33 9.48 -8.05
CA LEU A 79 2.90 10.53 -8.89
C LEU A 79 3.16 10.08 -10.35
N LEU A 80 3.34 8.77 -10.60
CA LEU A 80 3.67 8.20 -11.91
C LEU A 80 2.44 7.93 -12.78
N CYS A 81 1.42 7.24 -12.27
CA CYS A 81 0.23 6.89 -13.05
C CYS A 81 -0.98 7.80 -12.78
N LYS A 82 -0.90 8.69 -11.78
CA LYS A 82 -1.97 9.59 -11.34
C LYS A 82 -3.23 8.87 -10.79
N GLU A 83 -3.10 7.58 -10.49
CA GLU A 83 -4.16 6.78 -9.86
C GLU A 83 -4.02 6.70 -8.33
N ALA A 84 -5.13 6.48 -7.65
CA ALA A 84 -5.23 6.40 -6.20
C ALA A 84 -4.39 5.22 -5.70
N THR A 85 -3.66 5.47 -4.63
CA THR A 85 -2.73 4.53 -4.02
C THR A 85 -3.24 4.21 -2.62
N PHE A 86 -4.00 3.12 -2.53
CA PHE A 86 -4.45 2.54 -1.26
C PHE A 86 -3.31 1.79 -0.56
N TYR A 87 -2.42 1.18 -1.34
CA TYR A 87 -1.17 0.56 -0.88
C TYR A 87 -0.05 0.93 -1.83
N GLY A 88 1.11 1.28 -1.30
CA GLY A 88 2.23 1.73 -2.11
C GLY A 88 3.51 1.84 -1.32
N VAL A 89 4.40 2.70 -1.80
CA VAL A 89 5.66 3.06 -1.15
C VAL A 89 5.83 4.57 -1.20
N LYS A 90 6.29 5.16 -0.09
CA LYS A 90 6.62 6.59 -0.01
C LYS A 90 8.12 6.80 -0.15
N CYS A 91 8.50 7.94 -0.73
CA CYS A 91 9.90 8.34 -0.72
C CYS A 91 10.33 8.69 0.72
N ARG A 92 11.61 8.43 1.05
CA ARG A 92 12.20 8.86 2.32
C ARG A 92 12.42 10.37 2.42
N HIS A 93 12.59 11.03 1.28
CA HIS A 93 12.99 12.44 1.19
C HIS A 93 11.85 13.39 0.82
N CYS A 94 10.68 12.88 0.42
CA CYS A 94 9.54 13.69 0.03
C CYS A 94 8.21 12.96 0.30
N PRO A 95 7.07 13.66 0.38
CA PRO A 95 5.78 13.06 0.73
C PRO A 95 5.15 12.25 -0.41
N GLU A 96 5.79 12.19 -1.57
CA GLU A 96 5.25 11.52 -2.76
C GLU A 96 5.08 10.02 -2.53
N THR A 97 3.93 9.52 -2.99
CA THR A 97 3.54 8.12 -2.86
C THR A 97 3.48 7.48 -4.24
N PHE A 98 3.78 6.18 -4.31
CA PHE A 98 3.82 5.44 -5.55
C PHE A 98 3.22 4.04 -5.37
N HIS A 99 2.51 3.52 -6.37
CA HIS A 99 2.27 2.08 -6.39
C HIS A 99 3.60 1.34 -6.50
N THR A 100 3.73 0.24 -5.76
CA THR A 100 4.92 -0.63 -5.76
C THR A 100 5.35 -1.02 -7.18
N ARG A 101 4.39 -1.36 -8.05
CA ARG A 101 4.66 -1.68 -9.46
C ARG A 101 5.18 -0.48 -10.24
N CYS A 102 4.58 0.69 -10.09
CA CYS A 102 4.96 1.89 -10.81
C CYS A 102 6.40 2.30 -10.47
N ILE A 103 6.72 2.37 -9.18
CA ILE A 103 8.07 2.77 -8.76
C ILE A 103 9.11 1.69 -9.12
N LYS A 104 8.76 0.40 -9.02
CA LYS A 104 9.67 -0.69 -9.42
C LYS A 104 10.05 -0.61 -10.90
N THR A 105 9.08 -0.38 -11.79
CA THR A 105 9.36 -0.20 -13.22
C THR A 105 10.18 1.05 -13.50
N TYR A 106 9.94 2.13 -12.76
CA TYR A 106 10.72 3.37 -12.90
C TYR A 106 12.18 3.16 -12.48
N LEU A 107 12.40 2.52 -11.33
CA LEU A 107 13.73 2.30 -10.75
C LEU A 107 14.61 1.33 -11.55
N GLN A 108 14.06 0.58 -12.50
CA GLN A 108 14.85 -0.20 -13.45
C GLN A 108 15.69 0.68 -14.39
N ARG A 109 15.32 1.95 -14.57
CA ARG A 109 16.00 2.89 -15.48
C ARG A 109 16.71 4.02 -14.75
N LEU A 110 16.13 4.51 -13.66
CA LEU A 110 16.61 5.67 -12.93
C LEU A 110 16.55 5.38 -11.44
N ALA A 111 17.68 5.46 -10.74
CA ALA A 111 17.74 5.12 -9.32
C ALA A 111 17.35 6.28 -8.38
N VAL A 112 16.72 7.34 -8.90
CA VAL A 112 16.31 8.54 -8.15
C VAL A 112 14.80 8.60 -7.94
N CYS A 113 14.33 9.40 -6.99
CA CYS A 113 12.91 9.64 -6.79
C CYS A 113 12.32 10.49 -7.93
N PRO A 114 11.16 10.11 -8.52
CA PRO A 114 10.52 10.94 -9.56
C PRO A 114 10.14 12.35 -9.09
N GLY A 115 9.82 12.51 -7.80
CA GLY A 115 9.38 13.78 -7.20
C GLY A 115 10.54 14.71 -6.83
N CYS A 116 11.40 14.30 -5.89
CA CYS A 116 12.47 15.15 -5.37
C CYS A 116 13.84 14.93 -6.02
N LYS A 117 13.99 13.95 -6.91
CA LYS A 117 15.27 13.59 -7.57
C LYS A 117 16.39 13.07 -6.65
N GLU A 118 16.14 12.95 -5.36
CA GLU A 118 17.06 12.28 -4.43
C GLU A 118 17.21 10.79 -4.71
N MET A 119 18.35 10.22 -4.31
CA MET A 119 18.62 8.80 -4.45
C MET A 119 17.55 7.94 -3.77
N TRP A 120 17.01 6.94 -4.47
CA TRP A 120 16.01 6.05 -3.92
C TRP A 120 16.64 5.00 -3.00
N THR A 121 16.31 5.06 -1.71
CA THR A 121 16.88 4.18 -0.67
C THR A 121 15.87 3.24 -0.02
N VAL A 122 14.59 3.33 -0.39
CA VAL A 122 13.52 2.51 0.20
C VAL A 122 13.46 1.16 -0.50
N THR A 123 13.51 0.08 0.28
CA THR A 123 13.34 -1.28 -0.26
C THR A 123 11.93 -1.46 -0.79
N VAL A 124 11.82 -1.74 -2.08
CA VAL A 124 10.57 -2.09 -2.73
C VAL A 124 10.54 -3.61 -2.84
N ASP A 125 9.65 -4.28 -2.11
CA ASP A 125 9.63 -5.75 -2.07
C ASP A 125 9.54 -6.32 -3.50
N GLY A 126 10.49 -7.20 -3.84
CA GLY A 126 10.57 -7.89 -5.13
C GLY A 126 11.58 -7.34 -6.15
N LEU A 127 12.44 -6.38 -5.83
CA LEU A 127 13.65 -6.10 -6.61
C LEU A 127 14.77 -7.05 -6.16
N LYS A 128 14.99 -8.14 -6.90
CA LYS A 128 16.29 -8.82 -6.87
C LYS A 128 17.22 -8.00 -7.76
N SER A 129 18.18 -7.28 -7.18
CA SER A 129 19.32 -6.78 -7.94
C SER A 129 20.27 -7.95 -8.17
N GLU A 130 20.39 -8.42 -9.41
CA GLU A 130 21.53 -9.23 -9.80
C GLU A 130 22.76 -8.31 -9.83
N GLU A 131 23.67 -8.48 -8.87
CA GLU A 131 25.01 -7.93 -8.94
C GLU A 131 25.73 -8.53 -10.16
N LYS A 132 25.88 -7.75 -11.23
CA LYS A 132 26.95 -8.01 -12.18
C LYS A 132 28.25 -7.48 -11.58
N VAL A 133 28.97 -8.35 -10.89
CA VAL A 133 30.40 -8.15 -10.61
C VAL A 133 31.11 -8.17 -11.96
N ASN A 134 31.43 -6.99 -12.45
CA ASN A 134 32.30 -6.80 -13.60
C ASN A 134 33.75 -7.01 -13.12
N THR A 135 34.29 -8.22 -13.26
CA THR A 135 35.74 -8.41 -13.14
C THR A 135 36.37 -8.05 -14.47
N ASP A 136 36.92 -6.84 -14.53
CA ASP A 136 37.94 -6.44 -15.48
C ASP A 136 39.01 -7.53 -15.60
N HIS A 137 39.13 -8.13 -16.78
CA HIS A 137 40.37 -8.77 -17.21
C HIS A 137 40.85 -7.99 -18.43
N SER A 138 41.68 -7.00 -18.18
CA SER A 138 42.51 -6.36 -19.20
C SER A 138 43.53 -7.39 -19.74
N PRO A 139 43.92 -7.34 -21.02
CA PRO A 139 44.63 -8.43 -21.67
C PRO A 139 46.14 -8.35 -21.37
N ALA A 140 46.74 -9.47 -21.01
CA ALA A 140 48.18 -9.62 -21.06
C ALA A 140 48.56 -10.23 -22.43
N SER A 141 49.06 -9.37 -23.31
CA SER A 141 49.91 -9.72 -24.43
C SER A 141 51.27 -10.20 -23.93
N PHE A 142 51.67 -11.43 -24.26
CA PHE A 142 52.94 -11.85 -24.89
C PHE A 142 52.94 -13.37 -25.08
#